data_AF-A0A7J7FZJ7-F1
#
_entry.id   AF-A0A7J7FZJ7-F1
#
_cell.length_a   1.000
_cell.length_b   1.000
_cell.length_c   1.000
_cell.angle_alpha   90.00
_cell.angle_beta   90.00
_cell.angle_gamma   90.00
#
_symmetry.space_group_name_H-M   'P 1'
#
loop_
_entity.id
_entity.type
_entity.pdbx_description
1 polymer ?
#
loop_
_entity_poly.entity_id
_entity_poly.type
_entity_poly.pdbx_seq_one_letter_code
_entity_poly.pdbx_strand_id
1 'polypeptide(L)'
;MSMSTTPTNTGVHILVYPFPAQGHIIPLLDLTHMLLTRVLTVTVLAFPSHLPLLKPILSSHLSSSIQSLVLLLPNSFTSSQ
;
A
#
# COMPACT_ATOMS: atom_id res chain seq x y z
N MET A 1 -21.65 -7.30 31.09
CA MET A 1 -21.56 -6.74 29.72
C MET A 1 -20.15 -6.22 29.54
N SER A 2 -19.25 -7.01 28.96
CA SER A 2 -17.84 -6.65 28.79
C SER A 2 -17.72 -5.81 27.52
N MET A 3 -17.51 -4.50 27.66
CA MET A 3 -17.16 -3.64 26.51
C MET A 3 -15.78 -4.06 25.99
N SER A 4 -15.77 -4.76 24.86
CA SER A 4 -14.57 -4.91 24.04
C SER A 4 -14.22 -3.54 23.47
N THR A 5 -13.44 -2.76 24.21
CA THR A 5 -12.81 -1.55 23.69
C THR A 5 -11.63 -2.03 22.86
N THR A 6 -11.89 -2.30 21.58
CA THR A 6 -10.80 -2.37 20.59
C THR A 6 -10.04 -1.05 20.70
N PRO A 7 -8.76 -1.04 21.06
CA PRO A 7 -7.99 0.20 21.07
C PRO A 7 -8.00 0.72 19.65
N THR A 8 -8.71 1.82 19.41
CA THR A 8 -8.58 2.59 18.18
C THR A 8 -7.17 3.16 18.24
N ASN A 9 -6.21 2.47 17.63
CA ASN A 9 -4.85 2.95 17.49
C ASN A 9 -4.94 4.28 16.75
N THR A 10 -4.83 5.40 17.46
CA THR A 10 -4.89 6.77 16.93
C THR A 10 -3.64 7.13 16.12
N GLY A 11 -2.96 6.12 15.58
CA GLY A 11 -1.76 6.25 14.78
C GLY A 11 -2.06 6.84 13.41
N VAL A 12 -1.05 7.48 12.82
CA VAL A 12 -1.15 8.04 11.48
C VAL A 12 -1.15 6.89 10.46
N HIS A 13 -2.20 6.84 9.63
CA HIS A 13 -2.34 5.91 8.52
C HIS A 13 -2.14 6.64 7.19
N ILE A 14 -1.21 6.16 6.38
CA ILE A 14 -0.82 6.78 5.11
C ILE A 14 -1.21 5.86 3.96
N LEU A 15 -1.99 6.39 3.01
CA LEU A 15 -2.26 5.73 1.75
C LEU A 15 -1.26 6.22 0.69
N VAL A 16 -0.47 5.29 0.15
CA VAL A 16 0.50 5.57 -0.90
C VAL A 16 -0.10 5.17 -2.25
N TYR A 17 -0.29 6.15 -3.12
CA TYR A 17 -0.81 5.96 -4.48
C TYR A 17 0.27 6.24 -5.52
N PRO A 18 0.86 5.20 -6.14
CA PRO A 18 1.83 5.40 -7.21
C PRO A 18 1.17 5.85 -8.50
N PHE A 19 1.78 6.83 -9.16
CA PHE A 19 1.43 7.17 -10.53
C PHE A 19 1.84 6.03 -11.49
N PRO A 20 0.97 5.60 -12.43
CA PRO A 20 1.24 4.47 -13.33
C PRO A 20 2.20 4.88 -14.46
N ALA A 21 3.45 5.20 -14.11
CA ALA A 21 4.53 5.45 -15.05
C ALA A 21 5.81 4.72 -14.62
N GLN A 22 6.69 4.49 -15.59
CA GLN A 22 7.93 3.77 -15.37
C GLN A 22 8.90 4.58 -14.49
N GLY A 23 9.61 3.91 -13.59
CA GLY A 23 10.65 4.52 -12.75
C GLY A 23 10.18 5.09 -11.40
N HIS A 24 8.88 5.26 -11.16
CA HIS A 24 8.36 5.88 -9.92
C HIS A 24 8.09 4.89 -8.78
N ILE A 25 7.92 3.60 -9.08
CA ILE A 25 7.60 2.59 -8.07
C ILE A 25 8.76 2.38 -7.09
N ILE A 26 10.01 2.26 -7.56
CA ILE A 26 11.15 1.97 -6.68
C ILE A 26 11.38 3.07 -5.63
N PRO A 27 11.44 4.37 -5.98
CA PRO A 27 11.55 5.45 -4.99
C PRO A 27 10.38 5.48 -3.99
N LEU A 28 9.18 5.13 -4.46
CA LEU A 28 7.97 5.09 -3.63
C LEU A 28 7.98 3.90 -2.65
N LEU A 29 8.58 2.77 -3.04
CA LEU A 29 8.84 1.64 -2.16
C LEU A 29 9.88 1.99 -1.08
N ASP A 30 10.93 2.74 -1.44
CA ASP A 30 11.94 3.21 -0.48
C ASP A 30 11.35 4.20 0.54
N LEU A 31 10.54 5.16 0.06
CA LEU A 31 9.76 6.04 0.91
C LEU A 31 8.86 5.26 1.86
N THR A 32 8.14 4.26 1.34
CA THR A 32 7.26 3.40 2.15
C THR A 32 8.05 2.71 3.26
N HIS A 33 9.23 2.18 2.96
CA HIS A 33 10.10 1.57 3.96
C HIS A 33 10.47 2.58 5.06
N MET A 34 10.89 3.79 4.68
CA MET A 34 11.21 4.84 5.65
C MET A 34 10.01 5.22 6.54
N LEU A 35 8.79 5.25 6.00
CA LEU A 35 7.59 5.52 6.81
C LEU A 35 7.33 4.41 7.83
N LEU A 36 7.46 3.15 7.42
CA LEU A 36 7.24 1.99 8.29
C LEU A 36 8.25 1.94 9.45
N THR A 37 9.50 2.35 9.22
CA THR A 37 10.50 2.45 10.30
C THR A 37 10.15 3.46 11.38
N ARG A 38 9.23 4.40 11.11
CA ARG A 38 8.77 5.43 12.06
C ARG A 38 7.50 5.02 12.81
N VAL A 39 7.14 3.73 12.82
CA VAL A 39 5.94 3.20 13.49
C VAL A 39 4.64 3.78 12.91
N LEU A 40 4.65 4.07 11.60
CA LEU A 40 3.47 4.50 10.85
C LEU A 40 2.82 3.30 10.19
N THR A 41 1.50 3.38 9.98
CA THR A 41 0.79 2.38 9.20
C THR A 41 0.68 2.84 7.76
N VAL A 42 1.02 1.98 6.80
CA VAL A 42 1.02 2.33 5.38
C VAL A 42 0.20 1.34 4.58
N THR A 43 -0.69 1.86 3.74
CA THR A 43 -1.36 1.08 2.69
C THR A 43 -0.81 1.48 1.34
N VAL A 44 -0.21 0.55 0.59
CA VAL A 44 0.31 0.81 -0.76
C VAL A 44 -0.68 0.34 -1.80
N LEU A 45 -1.12 1.24 -2.68
CA LEU A 45 -1.87 0.89 -3.86
C LEU A 45 -0.95 0.29 -4.91
N ALA A 46 -1.31 -0.87 -5.43
CA ALA A 46 -0.47 -1.66 -6.32
C ALA A 46 -1.25 -2.07 -7.55
N PHE A 47 -0.60 -2.07 -8.71
CA PHE A 47 -1.12 -2.78 -9.87
C PHE A 47 -0.65 -4.24 -9.84
N PRO A 48 -1.39 -5.18 -10.45
CA PRO A 48 -0.98 -6.59 -10.51
C PRO A 48 0.45 -6.77 -11.04
N SER A 49 0.87 -5.94 -11.99
CA SER A 49 2.22 -5.89 -12.57
C SER A 49 3.33 -5.51 -11.57
N HIS A 50 3.00 -4.80 -10.49
CA HIS A 50 3.97 -4.32 -9.50
C HIS A 50 3.94 -5.11 -8.19
N LEU A 51 3.01 -6.06 -8.05
CA LEU A 51 2.88 -6.88 -6.86
C LEU A 51 4.17 -7.66 -6.49
N PRO A 52 4.96 -8.20 -7.45
CA PRO A 52 6.23 -8.83 -7.13
C PRO A 52 7.23 -7.90 -6.44
N LEU A 53 7.18 -6.59 -6.73
CA LEU A 53 8.08 -5.59 -6.15
C LEU A 53 7.69 -5.25 -4.70
N LEU A 54 6.44 -5.48 -4.31
CA LEU A 54 5.94 -5.23 -2.95
C LEU A 54 6.21 -6.39 -1.99
N LYS A 55 6.38 -7.62 -2.51
CA LYS A 55 6.63 -8.82 -1.68
C LYS A 55 7.75 -8.64 -0.65
N PRO A 56 8.94 -8.10 -1.00
CA PRO A 56 10.01 -7.93 -0.03
C PRO A 56 9.59 -7.04 1.14
N ILE A 57 9.00 -5.88 0.84
CA ILE A 57 8.55 -4.91 1.86
C ILE A 57 7.42 -5.47 2.72
N LEU A 58 6.45 -6.19 2.13
CA LEU A 58 5.38 -6.85 2.89
C LEU A 58 5.92 -7.95 3.82
N SER A 59 7.00 -8.63 3.43
CA SER A 59 7.62 -9.70 4.24
C SER A 59 8.53 -9.19 5.35
N SER A 60 9.13 -7.99 5.19
CA SER A 60 10.08 -7.41 6.15
C SER A 60 9.41 -6.65 7.30
N HIS A 61 8.10 -6.40 7.22
CA HIS A 61 7.35 -5.59 8.19
C HIS A 61 6.18 -6.38 8.78
N LEU A 62 5.72 -5.96 9.97
CA LEU A 62 4.56 -6.57 10.60
C LEU A 62 3.30 -6.33 9.77
N SER A 63 2.46 -7.35 9.61
CA SER A 63 1.19 -7.26 8.87
C SER A 63 0.20 -6.24 9.44
N SER A 64 0.42 -5.76 10.67
CA SER A 64 -0.36 -4.69 11.30
C SER A 64 0.06 -3.28 10.87
N SER A 65 1.26 -3.11 10.31
CA SER A 65 1.84 -1.83 9.91
C SER A 65 1.83 -1.61 8.39
N ILE A 66 1.71 -2.67 7.59
CA ILE A 66 1.65 -2.54 6.13
C ILE A 66 0.54 -3.37 5.50
N GLN A 67 -0.17 -2.77 4.54
CA GLN A 67 -1.14 -3.45 3.68
C GLN A 67 -0.92 -3.09 2.20
N SER A 68 -1.17 -4.01 1.28
CA SER A 68 -1.22 -3.71 -0.15
C SER A 68 -2.67 -3.80 -0.65
N LEU A 69 -3.13 -2.78 -1.39
CA LEU A 69 -4.42 -2.82 -2.07
C LEU A 69 -4.20 -2.88 -3.59
N VAL A 70 -4.67 -3.96 -4.21
CA VAL A 70 -4.52 -4.14 -5.66
C VAL A 70 -5.59 -3.36 -6.39
N LEU A 71 -5.19 -2.41 -7.23
CA LEU A 71 -6.08 -1.65 -8.09
C LEU A 71 -6.09 -2.27 -9.49
N LEU A 72 -7.29 -2.61 -9.97
CA LEU A 72 -7.49 -2.97 -11.37
C LEU A 72 -7.79 -1.68 -12.13
N LEU A 73 -6.95 -1.33 -13.10
CA LEU A 73 -7.28 -0.24 -14.02
C LEU A 73 -8.47 -0.70 -14.88
N PRO A 74 -9.51 0.12 -15.08
CA PRO A 74 -10.54 -0.20 -16.05
C PRO A 74 -9.85 -0.42 -17.40
N ASN A 75 -10.11 -1.58 -18.02
CA ASN A 75 -9.76 -1.81 -19.40
C ASN A 75 -10.33 -0.64 -20.21
N SER A 76 -9.45 0.01 -20.98
CA SER A 76 -9.77 1.15 -21.84
C SER A 76 -11.19 1.06 -22.37
N PHE A 77 -11.99 2.12 -22.20
CA PHE A 77 -13.27 2.29 -22.88
C PHE A 77 -13.05 1.91 -24.35
N THR A 78 -13.45 0.69 -24.72
CA THR A 78 -13.41 0.25 -26.09
C THR A 78 -14.51 1.06 -26.75
N SER A 79 -14.14 2.20 -27.33
CA SER A 79 -14.97 2.92 -28.27
C SER A 79 -15.24 1.96 -29.40
N SER A 80 -16.40 1.32 -29.36
CA SER A 80 -16.97 0.60 -30.50
C SER A 80 -17.07 1.58 -31.66
N GLN A 81 -16.22 1.40 -32.67
CA GLN A 81 -16.47 1.76 -34.06
C GLN A 81 -16.24 0.53 -34.91
#